data_AF-A0A844Q7G5-F1
#
_entry.id   AF-A0A844Q7G5-F1
#
_cell.length_a   1.000
_cell.length_b   1.000
_cell.length_c   1.000
_cell.angle_alpha   90.00
_cell.angle_beta   90.00
_cell.angle_gamma   90.00
#
_symmetry.space_group_name_H-M   'P 1'
#
loop_
_entity.id
_entity.type
_entity.pdbx_description
1 polymer ?
#
loop_
_entity_poly.entity_id
_entity_poly.type
_entity_poly.pdbx_seq_one_letter_code
_entity_poly.pdbx_strand_id
1 'polypeptide(L)'
;MNDYTVIEFCNKETDEVVEQATKEVLNEPLSLLKERMDDFLYVESPRFDALRMDCATIECDDVFETSTVLFGLRVPLAEKDRLDAYCDKTLKDVTPRYGFLYSDEERLFDVNVTCEALPHVKEGATIGETLEAFIDWLTRYFERVDV
;
A
#
# COMPACT_ATOMS: atom_id res chain seq x y z
N MET A 1 13.29 -6.28 -11.37
CA MET A 1 14.37 -6.59 -10.40
C MET A 1 13.93 -5.94 -9.11
N ASN A 2 13.61 -6.72 -8.08
CA ASN A 2 13.01 -6.19 -6.84
C ASN A 2 14.02 -5.26 -6.15
N ASP A 3 13.77 -3.97 -6.19
CA ASP A 3 14.67 -2.89 -5.78
C ASP A 3 14.34 -2.35 -4.38
N TYR A 4 13.58 -3.10 -3.59
CA TYR A 4 13.34 -2.78 -2.18
C TYR A 4 14.66 -2.70 -1.40
N THR A 5 14.81 -1.60 -0.67
CA THR A 5 15.99 -1.24 0.14
C THR A 5 15.81 -1.59 1.60
N VAL A 6 14.58 -1.50 2.10
CA VAL A 6 14.16 -1.92 3.44
C VAL A 6 12.96 -2.84 3.31
N ILE A 7 12.98 -3.93 4.08
CA ILE A 7 11.86 -4.85 4.24
C ILE A 7 11.89 -5.31 5.70
N GLU A 8 10.90 -4.94 6.48
CA GLU A 8 10.87 -5.26 7.91
C GLU A 8 9.44 -5.44 8.41
N PHE A 9 9.27 -6.31 9.38
CA PHE A 9 8.03 -6.39 10.15
C PHE A 9 8.16 -5.50 11.38
N CYS A 10 7.17 -4.64 11.57
CA CYS A 10 7.08 -3.70 12.67
C CYS A 10 5.80 -3.96 13.47
N ASN A 11 5.85 -3.75 14.77
CA ASN A 11 4.69 -3.93 15.64
C ASN A 11 3.74 -2.73 15.48
N LYS A 12 2.45 -2.99 15.26
CA LYS A 12 1.44 -1.94 14.99
C LYS A 12 1.20 -0.96 16.13
N GLU A 13 1.40 -1.39 17.38
CA GLU A 13 1.11 -0.53 18.54
C GLU A 13 2.30 0.37 18.91
N THR A 14 3.51 -0.07 18.59
CA THR A 14 4.76 0.56 19.07
C THR A 14 5.64 1.12 17.96
N ASP A 15 5.34 0.79 16.70
CA ASP A 15 6.14 1.08 15.50
C ASP A 15 7.59 0.52 15.57
N GLU A 16 7.88 -0.35 16.55
CA GLU A 16 9.19 -0.95 16.71
C GLU A 16 9.40 -2.09 15.71
N VAL A 17 10.61 -2.14 15.13
CA VAL A 17 11.02 -3.24 14.26
C VAL A 17 11.10 -4.53 15.06
N VAL A 18 10.30 -5.52 14.69
CA VAL A 18 10.27 -6.86 15.29
C VAL A 18 11.18 -7.81 14.53
N GLU A 19 11.28 -7.66 13.22
CA GLU A 19 12.06 -8.55 12.35
C GLU A 19 12.53 -7.85 11.08
N GLN A 20 13.83 -7.95 10.77
CA GLN A 20 14.36 -7.60 9.45
C GLN A 20 14.08 -8.76 8.49
N ALA A 21 13.28 -8.51 7.45
CA ALA A 21 12.92 -9.52 6.47
C ALA A 21 13.81 -9.41 5.23
N THR A 22 14.01 -10.55 4.57
CA THR A 22 14.75 -10.60 3.32
C THR A 22 13.78 -10.57 2.13
N LYS A 23 14.30 -10.41 0.90
CA LYS A 23 13.46 -10.34 -0.31
C LYS A 23 12.65 -11.62 -0.56
N GLU A 24 13.02 -12.72 0.08
CA GLU A 24 12.31 -13.99 0.07
C GLU A 24 10.87 -13.85 0.57
N VAL A 25 10.60 -12.94 1.52
CA VAL A 25 9.23 -12.68 2.04
C VAL A 25 8.29 -12.22 0.93
N LEU A 26 8.81 -11.62 -0.14
CA LEU A 26 8.01 -11.17 -1.28
C LEU A 26 7.42 -12.35 -2.08
N ASN A 27 7.94 -13.56 -1.91
CA ASN A 27 7.39 -14.77 -2.52
C ASN A 27 6.37 -15.47 -1.61
N GLU A 28 6.23 -15.04 -0.36
CA GLU A 28 5.24 -15.58 0.56
C GLU A 28 3.83 -15.11 0.16
N PRO A 29 2.80 -15.93 0.40
CA PRO A 29 1.43 -15.53 0.13
C PRO A 29 1.03 -14.34 1.00
N LEU A 30 0.20 -13.44 0.46
CA LEU A 30 -0.32 -12.28 1.20
C LEU A 30 -1.04 -12.70 2.50
N SER A 31 -1.60 -13.91 2.54
CA SER A 31 -2.22 -14.50 3.74
C SER A 31 -1.27 -14.67 4.92
N LEU A 32 0.06 -14.62 4.72
CA LEU A 32 1.04 -14.57 5.81
C LEU A 32 0.73 -13.46 6.81
N LEU A 33 0.25 -12.30 6.34
CA LEU A 33 -0.09 -11.16 7.20
C LEU A 33 -1.27 -11.44 8.13
N LYS A 34 -2.11 -12.44 7.82
CA LYS A 34 -3.18 -12.89 8.72
C LYS A 34 -2.64 -13.68 9.91
N GLU A 35 -1.46 -14.26 9.78
CA GLU A 35 -0.76 -14.95 10.86
C GLU A 35 0.08 -13.97 11.70
N ARG A 36 0.24 -12.73 11.22
CA ARG A 36 0.98 -11.64 11.86
C ARG A 36 0.09 -10.44 12.14
N MET A 37 -1.05 -10.67 12.81
CA MET A 37 -2.06 -9.62 13.05
C MET A 37 -1.56 -8.44 13.87
N ASP A 38 -0.53 -8.64 14.70
CA ASP A 38 0.07 -7.59 15.54
C ASP A 38 1.15 -6.78 14.80
N ASP A 39 1.53 -7.21 13.59
CA ASP A 39 2.61 -6.61 12.81
C ASP A 39 2.11 -6.05 11.47
N PHE A 40 2.86 -5.09 10.93
CA PHE A 40 2.78 -4.67 9.54
C PHE A 40 4.12 -4.91 8.85
N LEU A 41 4.09 -5.19 7.55
CA LEU A 41 5.28 -5.25 6.72
C LEU A 41 5.57 -3.85 6.16
N TYR A 42 6.67 -3.25 6.58
CA TYR A 42 7.19 -2.00 6.06
C TYR A 42 8.15 -2.25 4.90
N VAL A 43 8.00 -1.47 3.82
CA VAL A 43 8.92 -1.52 2.68
C VAL A 43 9.30 -0.12 2.19
N GLU A 44 10.56 0.02 1.77
CA GLU A 44 11.07 1.17 1.02
C GLU A 44 11.58 0.71 -0.35
N SER A 45 11.41 1.55 -1.37
CA SER A 45 11.99 1.34 -2.71
C SER A 45 12.26 2.69 -3.37
N PRO A 46 13.36 2.85 -4.12
CA PRO A 46 13.60 4.03 -4.96
C PRO A 46 12.49 4.32 -5.97
N ARG A 47 11.63 3.35 -6.29
CA ARG A 47 10.44 3.56 -7.16
C ARG A 47 9.41 4.48 -6.52
N PHE A 48 9.35 4.55 -5.20
CA PHE A 48 8.37 5.35 -4.46
C PHE A 48 8.60 6.86 -4.62
N ASP A 49 9.84 7.29 -4.86
CA ASP A 49 10.16 8.70 -5.11
C ASP A 49 9.37 9.26 -6.30
N ALA A 50 9.32 8.50 -7.41
CA ALA A 50 8.56 8.89 -8.60
C ALA A 50 7.04 8.92 -8.36
N LEU A 51 6.58 8.18 -7.34
CA LEU A 51 5.18 8.10 -6.91
C LEU A 51 4.87 9.05 -5.74
N ARG A 52 5.82 9.91 -5.37
CA ARG A 52 5.67 10.90 -4.28
C ARG A 52 5.32 10.26 -2.93
N MET A 53 5.96 9.13 -2.66
CA MET A 53 5.88 8.36 -1.42
C MET A 53 7.28 8.08 -0.91
N ASP A 54 7.43 7.85 0.40
CA ASP A 54 8.71 7.39 0.97
C ASP A 54 8.73 5.87 1.17
N CYS A 55 7.60 5.33 1.64
CA CYS A 55 7.44 3.93 1.99
C CYS A 55 6.00 3.46 1.72
N ALA A 56 5.81 2.15 1.79
CA ALA A 56 4.49 1.54 1.88
C ALA A 56 4.50 0.53 3.02
N THR A 57 3.38 0.38 3.71
CA THR A 57 3.16 -0.72 4.66
C THR A 57 2.05 -1.63 4.16
N ILE A 58 2.13 -2.91 4.49
CA ILE A 58 1.02 -3.83 4.31
C ILE A 58 0.71 -4.47 5.65
N GLU A 59 -0.54 -4.40 6.04
CA GLU A 59 -1.03 -5.02 7.27
C GLU A 59 -2.34 -5.77 7.02
N CYS A 60 -2.67 -6.71 7.90
CA CYS A 60 -4.02 -7.26 7.95
C CYS A 60 -4.85 -6.48 8.99
N ASP A 61 -5.96 -5.90 8.56
CA ASP A 61 -6.92 -5.24 9.44
C ASP A 61 -7.60 -6.27 10.36
N ASP A 62 -7.77 -5.94 11.64
CA ASP A 62 -8.31 -6.81 12.68
C ASP A 62 -9.86 -6.91 12.67
N VAL A 63 -10.54 -5.94 12.09
CA VAL A 63 -12.01 -5.90 11.98
C VAL A 63 -12.48 -6.67 10.75
N PHE A 64 -11.80 -6.50 9.62
CA PHE A 64 -12.19 -7.05 8.33
C PHE A 64 -11.41 -8.29 7.91
N GLU A 65 -10.31 -8.61 8.61
CA GLU A 65 -9.37 -9.69 8.25
C GLU A 65 -8.91 -9.60 6.78
N THR A 66 -8.78 -8.37 6.28
CA THR A 66 -8.32 -8.08 4.92
C THR A 66 -6.98 -7.37 4.97
N SER A 67 -6.10 -7.73 4.05
CA SER A 67 -4.83 -7.02 3.91
C SER A 67 -5.04 -5.68 3.21
N THR A 68 -4.39 -4.65 3.72
CA THR A 68 -4.46 -3.28 3.25
C THR A 68 -3.05 -2.75 3.04
N VAL A 69 -2.83 -2.04 1.93
CA VAL A 69 -1.61 -1.23 1.74
C VAL A 69 -1.87 0.16 2.29
N LEU A 70 -1.02 0.64 3.19
CA LEU A 70 -1.06 1.99 3.73
C LEU A 70 0.16 2.78 3.27
N PHE A 71 -0.04 4.05 2.91
CA PHE A 71 1.04 4.92 2.46
C PHE A 71 0.68 6.41 2.54
N GLY A 72 1.71 7.25 2.70
CA GLY A 72 1.61 8.69 2.59
C GLY A 72 1.82 9.18 1.16
N LEU A 73 0.84 9.85 0.57
CA LEU A 73 0.89 10.38 -0.80
C LEU A 73 1.04 11.90 -0.83
N ARG A 74 2.21 12.39 -1.25
CA ARG A 74 2.52 13.84 -1.30
C ARG A 74 1.90 14.53 -2.52
N VAL A 75 0.60 14.80 -2.44
CA VAL A 75 -0.16 15.61 -3.41
C VAL A 75 -1.00 16.66 -2.69
N PRO A 76 -1.28 17.83 -3.31
CA PRO A 76 -2.06 18.87 -2.66
C PRO A 76 -3.52 18.45 -2.43
N LEU A 77 -4.17 19.00 -1.40
CA LEU A 77 -5.58 18.71 -1.08
C LEU A 77 -6.54 18.85 -2.27
N ALA A 78 -6.25 19.75 -3.22
CA ALA A 78 -7.03 19.94 -4.44
C ALA A 78 -7.11 18.68 -5.34
N GLU A 79 -6.23 17.70 -5.16
CA GLU A 79 -6.26 16.42 -5.88
C GLU A 79 -7.29 15.43 -5.30
N LYS A 80 -7.95 15.73 -4.17
CA LYS A 80 -8.88 14.82 -3.49
C LYS A 80 -9.95 14.24 -4.43
N ASP A 81 -10.68 15.10 -5.13
CA ASP A 81 -11.77 14.68 -6.03
C ASP A 81 -11.26 13.79 -7.17
N ARG A 82 -10.03 14.06 -7.64
CA ARG A 82 -9.40 13.29 -8.69
C ARG A 82 -8.92 11.94 -8.19
N LEU A 83 -8.39 11.87 -6.97
CA LEU A 83 -8.01 10.62 -6.30
C LEU A 83 -9.23 9.73 -6.09
N ASP A 84 -10.34 10.28 -5.57
CA ASP A 84 -11.60 9.55 -5.39
C ASP A 84 -12.09 8.96 -6.72
N ALA A 85 -12.20 9.81 -7.76
CA ALA A 85 -12.62 9.38 -9.09
C ALA A 85 -11.68 8.32 -9.70
N TYR A 86 -10.39 8.41 -9.41
CA TYR A 86 -9.41 7.42 -9.85
C TYR A 86 -9.63 6.07 -9.16
N CYS A 87 -9.75 6.07 -7.82
CA CYS A 87 -10.01 4.88 -7.03
C CYS A 87 -11.32 4.19 -7.44
N ASP A 88 -12.42 4.95 -7.50
CA ASP A 88 -13.75 4.43 -7.86
C ASP A 88 -13.76 3.75 -9.24
N LYS A 89 -12.99 4.30 -10.18
CA LYS A 89 -12.90 3.79 -11.55
C LYS A 89 -11.98 2.58 -11.68
N THR A 90 -10.94 2.47 -10.86
CA THR A 90 -9.83 1.53 -11.11
C THR A 90 -9.77 0.38 -10.12
N LEU A 91 -10.19 0.60 -8.87
CA LEU A 91 -10.21 -0.44 -7.85
C LEU A 91 -11.47 -1.31 -8.00
N LYS A 92 -11.34 -2.61 -7.74
CA LYS A 92 -12.46 -3.57 -7.75
C LYS A 92 -13.43 -3.31 -6.60
N ASP A 93 -14.65 -3.77 -6.76
CA ASP A 93 -15.70 -3.60 -5.76
C ASP A 93 -15.57 -4.56 -4.58
N VAL A 94 -14.92 -4.09 -3.51
CA VAL A 94 -14.80 -4.74 -2.21
C VAL A 94 -15.15 -3.73 -1.10
N THR A 95 -15.44 -4.19 0.10
CA THR A 95 -15.80 -3.32 1.24
C THR A 95 -15.00 -3.71 2.50
N PRO A 96 -14.23 -2.79 3.10
CA PRO A 96 -13.86 -1.47 2.58
C PRO A 96 -12.99 -1.59 1.31
N ARG A 97 -12.90 -0.50 0.52
CA ARG A 97 -12.10 -0.48 -0.72
C ARG A 97 -10.84 0.36 -0.59
N TYR A 98 -11.04 1.60 -0.13
CA TYR A 98 -9.99 2.55 0.12
C TYR A 98 -10.47 3.59 1.13
N GLY A 99 -9.52 4.33 1.71
CA GLY A 99 -9.76 5.47 2.59
C GLY A 99 -8.67 6.52 2.40
N PHE A 100 -9.05 7.78 2.62
CA PHE A 100 -8.14 8.91 2.53
C PHE A 100 -8.32 9.83 3.73
N LEU A 101 -7.21 10.24 4.34
CA LEU A 101 -7.19 11.31 5.33
C LEU A 101 -6.11 12.32 4.91
N TYR A 102 -6.46 13.60 4.79
CA TYR A 102 -5.45 14.64 4.51
C TYR A 102 -4.86 15.13 5.82
N SER A 103 -3.53 15.15 5.92
CA SER A 103 -2.81 15.80 7.00
C SER A 103 -2.39 17.20 6.55
N ASP A 104 -2.97 18.24 7.15
CA ASP A 104 -2.55 19.63 6.90
C ASP A 104 -1.12 19.92 7.40
N GLU A 105 -0.69 19.20 8.44
CA GLU A 105 0.65 19.32 9.04
C GLU A 105 1.72 18.75 8.11
N GLU A 106 1.52 17.52 7.64
CA GLU A 106 2.46 16.82 6.74
C GLU A 106 2.23 17.15 5.26
N ARG A 107 1.12 17.84 4.95
CA ARG A 107 0.70 18.24 3.59
C ARG A 107 0.60 17.08 2.61
N LEU A 108 0.15 15.92 3.09
CA LEU A 108 0.00 14.68 2.32
C LEU A 108 -1.32 13.98 2.66
N PHE A 109 -1.70 13.00 1.84
CA PHE A 109 -2.78 12.07 2.18
C PHE A 109 -2.22 10.81 2.81
N ASP A 110 -2.77 10.42 3.96
CA ASP A 110 -2.71 9.05 4.44
C ASP A 110 -3.73 8.23 3.64
N VAL A 111 -3.25 7.22 2.94
CA VAL A 111 -4.03 6.43 2.01
C VAL A 111 -4.04 4.98 2.43
N ASN A 112 -5.23 4.40 2.50
CA ASN A 112 -5.44 2.98 2.74
C ASN A 112 -6.08 2.39 1.49
N VAL A 113 -5.55 1.29 0.96
CA VAL A 113 -6.15 0.55 -0.16
C VAL A 113 -6.19 -0.94 0.17
N THR A 114 -7.37 -1.53 0.18
CA THR A 114 -7.53 -2.97 0.39
C THR A 114 -6.86 -3.71 -0.76
N CYS A 115 -5.95 -4.64 -0.45
CA CYS A 115 -5.12 -5.34 -1.44
C CYS A 115 -5.97 -6.07 -2.50
N GLU A 116 -7.09 -6.66 -2.11
CA GLU A 116 -8.00 -7.35 -3.03
C GLU A 116 -8.69 -6.41 -4.04
N ALA A 117 -8.82 -5.14 -3.68
CA ALA A 117 -9.35 -4.09 -4.54
C ALA A 117 -8.38 -3.76 -5.69
N LEU A 118 -7.08 -3.99 -5.52
CA LEU A 118 -6.08 -3.66 -6.54
C LEU A 118 -6.32 -4.47 -7.83
N PRO A 119 -6.15 -3.86 -9.00
CA PRO A 119 -6.19 -4.57 -10.27
C PRO A 119 -5.19 -5.73 -10.27
N HIS A 120 -5.55 -6.84 -10.91
CA HIS A 120 -4.68 -8.00 -11.11
C HIS A 120 -4.24 -8.79 -9.87
N VAL A 121 -4.49 -8.31 -8.64
CA VAL A 121 -4.37 -9.12 -7.42
C VAL A 121 -5.46 -10.18 -7.41
N LYS A 122 -5.08 -11.43 -7.16
CA LYS A 122 -5.97 -12.60 -7.10
C LYS A 122 -5.85 -13.26 -5.73
N GLU A 123 -6.79 -14.14 -5.42
CA GLU A 123 -6.67 -15.03 -4.27
C GLU A 123 -5.35 -15.82 -4.34
N GLY A 124 -4.62 -15.88 -3.22
CA GLY A 124 -3.32 -16.53 -3.14
C GLY A 124 -2.16 -15.75 -3.78
N ALA A 125 -2.36 -14.49 -4.18
CA ALA A 125 -1.26 -13.63 -4.63
C ALA A 125 -0.17 -13.51 -3.54
N THR A 126 1.07 -13.42 -3.98
CA THR A 126 2.21 -13.16 -3.12
C THR A 126 2.29 -11.70 -2.70
N ILE A 127 3.00 -11.42 -1.61
CA ILE A 127 3.28 -10.05 -1.15
C ILE A 127 3.93 -9.21 -2.27
N GLY A 128 4.88 -9.79 -2.99
CA GLY A 128 5.55 -9.13 -4.10
C GLY A 128 4.61 -8.82 -5.27
N GLU A 129 3.76 -9.75 -5.67
CA GLU A 129 2.75 -9.51 -6.71
C GLU A 129 1.77 -8.41 -6.32
N THR A 130 1.37 -8.36 -5.05
CA THR A 130 0.51 -7.29 -4.52
C THR A 130 1.20 -5.94 -4.55
N LEU A 131 2.47 -5.85 -4.13
CA LEU A 131 3.24 -4.60 -4.19
C LEU A 131 3.46 -4.13 -5.63
N GLU A 132 3.75 -5.03 -6.57
CA GLU A 132 3.87 -4.66 -7.99
C GLU A 132 2.54 -4.16 -8.56
N ALA A 133 1.42 -4.82 -8.23
CA ALA A 133 0.09 -4.36 -8.63
C ALA A 133 -0.25 -2.98 -8.04
N PHE A 134 0.16 -2.73 -6.79
CA PHE A 134 0.04 -1.43 -6.12
C PHE A 134 0.86 -0.35 -6.85
N ILE A 135 2.15 -0.62 -7.11
CA ILE A 135 3.04 0.32 -7.79
C ILE A 135 2.52 0.63 -9.20
N ASP A 136 2.13 -0.39 -9.97
CA ASP A 136 1.57 -0.22 -11.31
C ASP A 136 0.27 0.60 -11.28
N TRP A 137 -0.58 0.35 -10.28
CA TRP A 137 -1.81 1.10 -10.07
C TRP A 137 -1.53 2.57 -9.77
N LEU A 138 -0.60 2.89 -8.87
CA LEU A 138 -0.31 4.28 -8.52
C LEU A 138 0.47 5.00 -9.63
N THR A 139 1.34 4.28 -10.36
CA THR A 139 2.04 4.81 -11.54
C THR A 139 1.04 5.33 -12.57
N ARG A 140 -0.03 4.58 -12.84
CA ARG A 140 -1.10 5.00 -13.77
C ARG A 140 -1.88 6.22 -13.31
N TYR A 141 -1.95 6.50 -12.01
CA TYR A 141 -2.55 7.75 -11.52
C TYR A 141 -1.71 8.96 -11.94
N PHE A 142 -0.38 8.85 -11.80
CA PHE A 142 0.56 9.91 -12.17
C PHE A 142 0.74 10.05 -13.69
N GLU A 143 0.73 8.97 -14.46
CA GLU A 143 0.79 9.03 -15.93
C GLU A 143 -0.44 9.72 -16.54
N ARG A 144 -1.59 9.69 -15.86
CA ARG A 144 -2.83 10.34 -16.31
C ARG A 144 -2.88 11.83 -15.98
N VAL A 145 -1.80 12.43 -15.47
CA VAL A 145 -1.71 13.87 -15.10
C VAL A 145 -1.38 14.78 -16.30
N ASP A 146 -0.94 14.28 -17.45
CA ASP A 146 -0.53 15.14 -18.59
C ASP A 146 -1.63 15.31 -19.67
N VAL A 147 -2.83 15.77 -19.31
CA VAL A 147 -3.81 16.28 -20.30
C VAL A 147 -4.53 17.54 -19.85
#